data_AF-A0A2S4LCZ8-F1
#
_entry.id   AF-A0A2S4LCZ8-F1
#
_cell.length_a   1.000
_cell.length_b   1.000
_cell.length_c   1.000
_cell.angle_alpha   90.00
_cell.angle_beta   90.00
_cell.angle_gamma   90.00
#
_symmetry.space_group_name_H-M   'P 1'
#
loop_
_entity.id
_entity.type
_entity.pdbx_description
1 polymer ?
#
loop_
_entity_poly.entity_id
_entity_poly.type
_entity_poly.pdbx_seq_one_letter_code
_entity_poly.pdbx_strand_id
1 'polypeptide(L)'
;MPFITPEDVSTTRRASLSPRRRLQAWERTSGTCVVCNQRIDGVRERWIVEHIRALELGGADTLDNMGPAHESCGRTKTRDDHARTAQAKRQKVRHLGAAITARPLPGSRATALKRKINGMVVPRADSTREACAAPRGAAILDPAPAESETDSTQHGPGQLSLQQRARTNCDGIRVRPEAATSGAQGTMPEQTCAQPPSALEDAIALPHDLAAIFGCRPPLPDEAPEAYHSLQRVILSELKPADFIEAIWANEIVDLTWEALHLRQARTQILVQARLAAVQHLIKPVVEIHRQRGVESSGGSSTSCLALGWISGAEHEQAQVNQLLQERGLTSLAISAKALQLTLCDIERVDLMITSAHQRRDGLLREMVRKRADAALHRRGTLA
;
A
#
# COMPACT_ATOMS: atom_id res chain seq x y z
N MET A 1 43.10 -5.65 -19.32
CA MET A 1 41.91 -4.77 -19.39
C MET A 1 42.38 -3.38 -19.02
N PRO A 2 42.30 -2.38 -19.93
CA PRO A 2 42.63 -1.00 -19.57
C PRO A 2 41.72 -0.53 -18.42
N PHE A 3 42.27 0.28 -17.52
CA PHE A 3 41.47 0.98 -16.52
C PHE A 3 40.53 1.94 -17.26
N ILE A 4 39.26 1.56 -17.40
CA ILE A 4 38.22 2.48 -17.84
C ILE A 4 38.00 3.41 -16.65
N THR A 5 38.35 4.68 -16.80
CA THR A 5 37.94 5.73 -15.86
C THR A 5 36.56 6.20 -16.30
N PRO A 6 35.46 5.69 -15.70
CA PRO A 6 34.13 6.21 -16.03
C PRO A 6 34.10 7.69 -15.70
N GLU A 7 33.74 8.51 -16.69
CA GLU A 7 33.51 9.93 -16.47
C GLU A 7 32.42 10.11 -15.41
N ASP A 8 32.73 10.92 -14.39
CA ASP A 8 31.80 11.16 -13.30
C ASP A 8 30.70 12.14 -13.76
N VAL A 9 29.49 11.63 -13.92
CA VAL A 9 28.34 12.46 -14.28
C VAL A 9 27.86 13.19 -13.02
N SER A 10 28.36 14.42 -12.84
CA SER A 10 27.97 15.29 -11.73
C SER A 10 26.50 15.77 -11.85
N THR A 11 25.96 16.29 -10.75
CA THR A 11 24.62 16.88 -10.74
C THR A 11 24.63 18.23 -11.46
N THR A 12 23.80 18.37 -12.50
CA THR A 12 23.67 19.62 -13.24
C THR A 12 22.99 20.69 -12.37
N ARG A 13 23.54 21.91 -12.34
CA ARG A 13 22.89 23.05 -11.66
C ARG A 13 21.63 23.48 -12.41
N ARG A 14 20.52 23.67 -11.70
CA ARG A 14 19.26 24.17 -12.25
C ARG A 14 19.35 25.68 -12.51
N ALA A 15 19.06 26.12 -13.73
CA ALA A 15 18.89 27.54 -14.04
C ALA A 15 17.47 28.02 -13.68
N SER A 16 17.31 29.33 -13.49
CA SER A 16 15.98 29.93 -13.32
C SER A 16 15.19 29.79 -14.63
N LEU A 17 13.91 29.42 -14.49
CA LEU A 17 13.04 29.18 -15.63
C LEU A 17 12.30 30.48 -15.99
N SER A 18 12.68 31.11 -17.10
CA SER A 18 11.96 32.28 -17.60
C SER A 18 10.57 31.90 -18.17
N PRO A 19 9.59 32.81 -18.14
CA PRO A 19 8.27 32.56 -18.75
C PRO A 19 8.36 32.12 -20.22
N ARG A 20 9.32 32.68 -20.97
CA ARG A 20 9.59 32.28 -22.36
C ARG A 20 10.07 30.83 -22.49
N ARG A 21 11.00 30.39 -21.62
CA ARG A 21 11.46 28.99 -21.61
C ARG A 21 10.33 28.02 -21.24
N ARG A 22 9.45 28.44 -20.32
CA ARG A 22 8.27 27.68 -19.93
C ARG A 22 7.29 27.49 -21.09
N LEU A 23 7.05 28.53 -21.88
CA LEU A 23 6.22 28.46 -23.08
C LEU A 23 6.85 27.56 -24.16
N GLN A 24 8.16 27.70 -24.40
CA GLN A 24 8.87 26.86 -25.37
C GLN A 24 8.81 25.37 -25.03
N ALA A 25 8.94 25.01 -23.74
CA ALA A 25 8.79 23.64 -23.28
C ALA A 25 7.37 23.08 -23.52
N TRP A 26 6.35 23.93 -23.37
CA TRP A 26 4.96 23.57 -23.64
C TRP A 26 4.67 23.37 -25.13
N GLU A 27 5.10 24.32 -25.96
CA GLU A 27 4.89 24.28 -27.42
C GLU A 27 5.56 23.05 -28.06
N ARG A 28 6.79 22.73 -27.62
CA ARG A 28 7.55 21.57 -28.11
C ARG A 28 6.83 20.25 -27.89
N THR A 29 6.24 20.03 -26.71
CA THR A 29 5.53 18.79 -26.40
C THR A 29 4.03 18.85 -26.74
N SER A 30 3.58 19.97 -27.31
CA SER A 30 2.17 20.24 -27.61
C SER A 30 1.25 20.06 -26.40
N GLY A 31 1.72 20.45 -25.21
CA GLY A 31 0.96 20.32 -23.96
C GLY A 31 0.78 18.88 -23.46
N THR A 32 1.59 17.93 -23.93
CA THR A 32 1.58 16.55 -23.45
C THR A 32 2.47 16.38 -22.21
N CYS A 33 1.93 15.75 -21.17
CA CYS A 33 2.66 15.43 -19.95
C CYS A 33 3.82 14.49 -20.24
N VAL A 34 5.05 14.87 -19.88
CA VAL A 34 6.25 14.05 -20.10
C VAL A 34 6.35 12.79 -19.23
N VAL A 35 5.46 12.64 -18.23
CA VAL A 35 5.45 11.50 -17.30
C VAL A 35 4.41 10.46 -17.68
N CYS A 36 3.17 10.90 -17.96
CA CYS A 36 2.06 9.99 -18.26
C CYS A 36 1.63 9.98 -19.74
N ASN A 37 2.25 10.82 -20.59
CA ASN A 37 1.95 10.95 -22.02
C ASN A 37 0.49 11.36 -22.34
N GLN A 38 -0.25 11.90 -21.36
CA GLN A 38 -1.59 12.44 -21.55
C GLN A 38 -1.55 13.95 -21.82
N ARG A 39 -2.52 14.46 -22.58
CA ARG A 39 -2.67 15.90 -22.83
C ARG A 39 -3.13 16.61 -21.56
N ILE A 40 -2.47 17.71 -21.23
CA ILE A 40 -2.79 18.57 -20.09
C ILE A 40 -3.73 19.67 -20.57
N ASP A 41 -4.83 19.88 -19.86
CA ASP A 41 -5.64 21.08 -20.04
C ASP A 41 -4.99 22.23 -19.28
N GLY A 42 -4.18 23.05 -19.96
CA GLY A 42 -3.41 24.13 -19.33
C GLY A 42 -4.25 25.23 -18.65
N VAL A 43 -5.56 25.28 -18.89
CA VAL A 43 -6.48 26.25 -18.25
C VAL A 43 -7.11 25.65 -17.00
N ARG A 44 -7.48 24.36 -17.02
CA ARG A 44 -8.21 23.70 -15.92
C ARG A 44 -7.30 22.95 -14.95
N GLU A 45 -6.11 22.56 -15.38
CA GLU A 45 -5.21 21.69 -14.62
C GLU A 45 -3.88 22.40 -14.31
N ARG A 46 -3.45 22.30 -13.05
CA ARG A 46 -2.15 22.83 -12.62
C ARG A 46 -1.03 21.92 -13.13
N TRP A 47 -0.06 22.54 -13.79
CA TRP A 47 1.11 21.85 -14.34
C TRP A 47 2.42 22.55 -13.96
N ILE A 48 3.49 21.77 -13.95
CA ILE A 48 4.85 22.23 -13.67
C ILE A 48 5.78 21.84 -14.82
N VAL A 49 6.91 22.53 -14.98
CA VAL A 49 7.96 22.11 -15.91
C VAL A 49 8.85 21.11 -15.19
N GLU A 50 8.92 19.92 -15.72
CA GLU A 50 9.63 18.78 -15.16
C GLU A 50 10.75 18.33 -16.11
N HIS A 51 11.85 17.81 -15.54
CA HIS A 51 12.97 17.30 -16.33
C HIS A 51 12.77 15.81 -16.65
N ILE A 52 12.79 15.41 -17.92
CA ILE A 52 12.56 14.02 -18.35
C ILE A 52 13.55 13.08 -17.62
N ARG A 53 14.85 13.38 -17.75
CA ARG A 53 15.92 12.85 -16.91
C ARG A 53 16.22 13.82 -15.79
N ALA A 54 16.16 13.37 -14.54
CA ALA A 54 16.45 14.22 -13.38
C ALA A 54 17.87 14.80 -13.44
N LEU A 55 18.02 16.06 -13.05
CA LEU A 55 19.32 16.74 -12.97
C LEU A 55 20.29 16.02 -12.03
N GLU A 56 19.77 15.40 -10.97
CA GLU A 56 20.57 14.61 -10.02
C GLU A 56 21.13 13.31 -10.60
N LEU A 57 20.50 12.79 -11.66
CA LEU A 57 20.90 11.57 -12.37
C LEU A 57 21.63 11.87 -13.68
N GLY A 58 22.25 13.05 -13.79
CA GLY A 58 22.97 13.47 -14.98
C GLY A 58 22.08 13.95 -16.12
N GLY A 59 20.87 14.43 -15.80
CA GLY A 59 20.03 15.15 -16.75
C GLY A 59 20.62 16.53 -17.07
N ALA A 60 20.54 16.93 -18.35
CA ALA A 60 20.94 18.27 -18.76
C ALA A 60 19.81 19.28 -18.48
N ASP A 61 20.16 20.53 -18.18
CA ASP A 61 19.18 21.61 -17.98
C ASP A 61 18.77 22.28 -19.31
N THR A 62 18.56 21.46 -20.34
CA THR A 62 18.22 21.89 -21.71
C THR A 62 16.73 21.72 -21.98
N LEU A 63 16.21 22.47 -22.96
CA LEU A 63 14.80 22.36 -23.38
C LEU A 63 14.46 20.96 -23.91
N ASP A 64 15.43 20.22 -24.45
CA ASP A 64 15.24 18.84 -24.88
C ASP A 64 14.90 17.89 -23.74
N ASN A 65 15.39 18.20 -22.54
CA ASN A 65 15.18 17.41 -21.33
C ASN A 65 14.08 18.01 -20.44
N MET A 66 13.28 18.96 -20.95
CA MET A 66 12.21 19.61 -20.19
C MET A 66 10.86 19.43 -20.89
N GLY A 67 9.79 19.32 -20.10
CA GLY A 67 8.45 19.45 -20.63
C GLY A 67 7.41 19.65 -19.52
N PRO A 68 6.16 19.91 -19.89
CA PRO A 68 5.09 20.07 -18.93
C PRO A 68 4.74 18.73 -18.29
N ALA A 69 4.41 18.73 -17.01
CA ALA A 69 3.90 17.58 -16.28
C ALA A 69 2.76 18.03 -15.37
N HIS A 70 1.76 17.17 -15.16
CA HIS A 70 0.77 17.39 -14.10
C HIS A 70 1.49 17.53 -12.76
N GLU A 71 0.98 18.38 -11.86
CA GLU A 71 1.57 18.57 -10.53
C GLU A 71 1.66 17.24 -9.75
N SER A 72 0.66 16.37 -9.85
CA SER A 72 0.66 15.04 -9.24
C SER A 72 1.72 14.11 -9.84
N CYS A 73 1.85 14.09 -11.16
CA CYS A 73 2.86 13.31 -11.87
C CYS A 73 4.28 13.77 -11.51
N GLY A 74 4.49 15.08 -11.43
CA GLY A 74 5.77 15.67 -11.04
C GLY A 74 6.18 15.32 -9.60
N ARG A 75 5.24 15.36 -8.64
CA ARG A 75 5.50 14.94 -7.25
C ARG A 75 5.93 13.47 -7.15
N THR A 76 5.20 12.57 -7.83
CA THR A 76 5.54 11.15 -7.85
C THR A 76 6.92 10.92 -8.46
N LYS A 77 7.18 11.54 -9.61
CA LYS A 77 8.48 11.46 -10.28
C LYS A 77 9.62 12.01 -9.42
N THR A 78 9.43 13.16 -8.77
CA THR A 78 10.44 13.77 -7.89
C THR A 78 10.83 12.81 -6.76
N ARG A 79 9.86 12.15 -6.12
CA ARG A 79 10.11 11.14 -5.08
C ARG A 79 10.93 9.96 -5.63
N ASP A 80 10.53 9.43 -6.78
CA ASP A 80 11.18 8.27 -7.38
C ASP A 80 12.59 8.61 -7.90
N ASP A 81 12.79 9.84 -8.40
CA ASP A 81 14.09 10.38 -8.80
C ASP A 81 15.06 10.47 -7.62
N HIS A 82 14.64 11.06 -6.49
CA HIS A 82 15.48 11.13 -5.30
C HIS A 82 15.85 9.73 -4.76
N ALA A 83 14.91 8.77 -4.82
CA ALA A 83 15.17 7.39 -4.42
C ALA A 83 16.25 6.74 -5.31
N ARG A 84 16.15 6.91 -6.63
CA ARG A 84 17.14 6.44 -7.60
C ARG A 84 18.50 7.12 -7.43
N THR A 85 18.53 8.43 -7.24
CA THR A 85 19.76 9.18 -6.94
C THR A 85 20.46 8.62 -5.70
N ALA A 86 19.71 8.38 -4.62
CA ALA A 86 20.28 7.84 -3.40
C ALA A 86 20.89 6.45 -3.61
N GLN A 87 20.25 5.60 -4.42
CA GLN A 87 20.78 4.29 -4.79
C GLN A 87 22.06 4.41 -5.63
N ALA A 88 22.06 5.25 -6.67
CA ALA A 88 23.23 5.49 -7.52
C ALA A 88 24.42 6.02 -6.71
N LYS A 89 24.20 6.98 -5.81
CA LYS A 89 25.23 7.49 -4.89
C LYS A 89 25.80 6.38 -4.00
N ARG A 90 24.94 5.52 -3.41
CA ARG A 90 25.39 4.36 -2.61
C ARG A 90 26.22 3.36 -3.43
N GLN A 91 25.82 3.10 -4.67
CA GLN A 91 26.57 2.21 -5.56
C GLN A 91 27.93 2.80 -5.92
N LYS A 92 27.98 4.09 -6.25
CA LYS A 92 29.22 4.80 -6.54
C LYS A 92 30.18 4.77 -5.34
N VAL A 93 29.69 5.03 -4.13
CA VAL A 93 30.50 4.93 -2.90
C VAL A 93 31.09 3.53 -2.71
N ARG A 94 30.33 2.47 -3.01
CA ARG A 94 30.83 1.09 -2.96
C ARG A 94 31.87 0.80 -4.04
N HIS A 95 31.63 1.25 -5.27
CA HIS A 95 32.53 1.02 -6.40
C HIS A 95 33.87 1.73 -6.23
N LEU A 96 33.85 2.96 -5.70
CA LEU A 96 35.05 3.73 -5.35
C LEU A 96 35.79 3.18 -4.12
N GLY A 97 35.24 2.16 -3.44
CA GLY A 97 35.82 1.64 -2.19
C GLY A 97 35.72 2.61 -1.01
N ALA A 98 34.98 3.71 -1.15
CA ALA A 98 34.79 4.73 -0.11
C ALA A 98 33.72 4.35 0.93
N ALA A 99 33.12 3.17 0.80
CA ALA A 99 32.11 2.68 1.73
C ALA A 99 32.74 2.34 3.09
N ILE A 100 32.44 3.13 4.12
CA ILE A 100 32.84 2.84 5.50
C ILE A 100 31.81 1.88 6.13
N THR A 101 32.28 0.75 6.66
CA THR A 101 31.41 -0.22 7.34
C THR A 101 31.05 0.31 8.74
N ALA A 102 29.76 0.61 8.97
CA ALA A 102 29.28 1.01 10.29
C ALA A 102 29.37 -0.11 11.35
N ARG A 103 29.44 -1.37 10.91
CA ARG A 103 29.54 -2.56 11.76
C ARG A 103 30.72 -3.43 11.29
N PRO A 104 31.97 -3.05 11.63
CA PRO A 104 33.14 -3.83 11.25
C PRO A 104 33.09 -5.23 11.91
N LEU A 105 33.63 -6.24 11.23
CA LEU A 105 33.69 -7.61 11.75
C LEU A 105 34.46 -7.63 13.09
N PRO A 106 33.95 -8.35 14.13
CA PRO A 106 34.64 -8.50 15.40
C PRO A 106 36.05 -9.07 15.22
N GLY A 107 37.07 -8.36 15.71
CA GLY A 107 38.48 -8.77 15.60
C GLY A 107 39.19 -8.30 14.33
N SER A 108 38.50 -7.58 13.42
CA SER A 108 39.12 -6.94 12.25
C SER A 108 40.03 -5.78 12.67
N ARG A 109 40.85 -5.28 11.73
CA ARG A 109 41.73 -4.11 11.96
C ARG A 109 40.94 -2.83 12.33
N ALA A 110 39.67 -2.77 11.97
CA ALA A 110 38.78 -1.65 12.27
C ALA A 110 38.14 -1.72 13.67
N THR A 111 38.37 -2.80 14.44
CA THR A 111 37.87 -2.94 15.81
C THR A 111 38.99 -2.80 16.85
N ALA A 112 38.63 -2.39 18.06
CA ALA A 112 39.56 -2.19 19.18
C ALA A 112 40.19 -3.50 19.69
N LEU A 113 39.57 -4.65 19.40
CA LEU A 113 40.02 -5.97 19.83
C LEU A 113 40.78 -6.67 18.69
N LYS A 114 41.86 -7.38 19.01
CA LYS A 114 42.59 -8.23 18.07
C LYS A 114 42.72 -9.66 18.61
N ARG A 115 42.60 -10.66 17.74
CA ARG A 115 42.87 -12.07 18.08
C ARG A 115 44.33 -12.39 17.78
N LYS A 116 45.06 -12.86 18.79
CA LYS A 116 46.44 -13.36 18.65
C LYS A 116 46.43 -14.76 18.02
N ILE A 117 47.60 -15.21 17.52
CA ILE A 117 47.76 -16.53 16.90
C ILE A 117 47.49 -17.68 17.88
N ASN A 118 47.68 -17.41 19.18
CA ASN A 118 47.37 -18.33 20.28
C ASN A 118 45.87 -18.33 20.69
N GLY A 119 44.98 -17.75 19.88
CA GLY A 119 43.54 -17.72 20.11
C GLY A 119 43.03 -16.66 21.09
N MET A 120 43.91 -16.03 21.88
CA MET A 120 43.51 -15.00 22.86
C MET A 120 43.05 -13.71 22.19
N VAL A 121 41.95 -13.14 22.66
CA VAL A 121 41.47 -11.81 22.27
C VAL A 121 42.05 -10.78 23.23
N VAL A 122 42.76 -9.78 22.69
CA VAL A 122 43.38 -8.71 23.48
C VAL A 122 43.01 -7.33 22.93
N PRO A 123 43.01 -6.27 23.76
CA PRO A 123 42.95 -4.89 23.28
C PRO A 123 44.13 -4.60 22.34
N ARG A 124 43.88 -3.83 21.28
CA ARG A 124 44.91 -3.35 20.35
C ARG A 124 45.54 -2.07 20.94
N ALA A 125 46.85 -2.09 21.18
CA ALA A 125 47.59 -0.97 21.78
C ALA A 125 47.52 0.35 20.97
N ASP A 126 47.25 0.27 19.66
CA ASP A 126 47.17 1.45 18.77
C ASP A 126 45.80 2.16 18.80
N SER A 127 44.96 1.94 19.82
CA SER A 127 43.63 2.56 19.91
C SER A 127 43.67 4.07 20.20
N THR A 128 44.85 4.68 20.28
CA THR A 128 45.06 6.14 20.23
C THR A 128 45.20 6.68 18.81
N ARG A 129 45.05 5.87 17.76
CA ARG A 129 44.62 6.44 16.48
C ARG A 129 43.24 7.01 16.72
N GLU A 130 43.17 8.34 16.70
CA GLU A 130 41.95 9.14 16.68
C GLU A 130 40.81 8.29 16.19
N ALA A 131 39.83 8.07 17.06
CA ALA A 131 38.55 7.66 16.58
C ALA A 131 38.26 8.61 15.41
N CYS A 132 38.23 8.08 14.19
CA CYS A 132 37.19 8.48 13.26
C CYS A 132 35.90 8.19 14.03
N ALA A 133 35.57 9.11 14.92
CA ALA A 133 34.24 9.36 15.38
C ALA A 133 33.52 9.70 14.09
N ALA A 134 33.04 8.66 13.40
CA ALA A 134 31.80 8.80 12.70
C ALA A 134 30.87 9.47 13.72
N PRO A 135 30.39 10.69 13.46
CA PRO A 135 29.52 11.36 14.41
C PRO A 135 28.37 10.39 14.65
N ARG A 136 28.28 9.88 15.88
CA ARG A 136 27.09 9.17 16.34
C ARG A 136 26.01 10.23 16.33
N GLY A 137 25.21 10.26 15.28
CA GLY A 137 24.05 11.14 15.17
C GLY A 137 24.36 12.61 15.41
N ALA A 138 25.06 13.27 14.49
CA ALA A 138 24.61 14.62 14.18
C ALA A 138 23.29 14.43 13.42
N ALA A 139 22.16 14.62 14.11
CA ALA A 139 20.97 15.07 13.42
C ALA A 139 21.42 16.18 12.46
N ILE A 140 21.05 16.08 11.20
CA ILE A 140 20.96 17.27 10.36
C ILE A 140 19.94 18.12 11.11
N LEU A 141 20.43 19.04 11.94
CA LEU A 141 19.65 20.19 12.35
C LEU A 141 19.40 20.93 11.06
N ASP A 142 18.16 20.89 10.61
CA ASP A 142 17.66 21.86 9.64
C ASP A 142 18.09 23.25 10.13
N PRO A 143 18.68 24.11 9.27
CA PRO A 143 18.90 25.48 9.66
C PRO A 143 17.54 26.09 9.98
N ALA A 144 17.43 26.59 11.21
CA ALA A 144 16.27 27.33 11.68
C ALA A 144 15.87 28.39 10.64
N PRO A 145 14.59 28.50 10.26
CA PRO A 145 14.16 29.59 9.41
C PRO A 145 14.34 30.88 10.19
N ALA A 146 15.03 31.83 9.57
CA ALA A 146 15.14 33.19 10.06
C ALA A 146 13.73 33.77 10.26
N GLU A 147 13.50 34.34 11.43
CA GLU A 147 12.34 35.16 11.73
C GLU A 147 12.30 36.35 10.76
N SER A 148 11.18 36.49 10.05
CA SER A 148 10.75 37.77 9.51
C SER A 148 9.28 37.93 9.84
N GLU A 149 9.02 38.86 10.75
CA GLU A 149 7.71 39.28 11.21
C GLU A 149 6.84 39.89 10.10
N THR A 150 5.54 39.72 10.27
CA THR A 150 4.39 40.48 9.73
C THR A 150 4.08 40.33 8.24
N ASP A 151 2.90 39.80 7.88
CA ASP A 151 1.64 40.53 8.00
C ASP A 151 0.42 39.59 7.89
N SER A 152 -0.58 40.02 8.63
CA SER A 152 -1.92 39.52 8.94
C SER A 152 -2.78 39.27 7.70
N THR A 153 -3.43 38.10 7.60
CA THR A 153 -4.88 38.05 7.31
C THR A 153 -5.47 36.68 7.65
N GLN A 154 -6.45 36.71 8.54
CA GLN A 154 -7.37 35.65 8.93
C GLN A 154 -8.07 35.07 7.69
N HIS A 155 -8.38 33.76 7.65
CA HIS A 155 -9.63 33.14 7.13
C HIS A 155 -9.61 31.64 7.49
N GLY A 156 -10.71 31.15 8.09
CA GLY A 156 -10.80 29.87 8.80
C GLY A 156 -10.86 28.58 7.96
N PRO A 157 -10.97 27.40 8.60
CA PRO A 157 -10.87 26.11 7.93
C PRO A 157 -12.18 25.74 7.24
N GLY A 158 -12.17 25.80 5.90
CA GLY A 158 -13.20 25.19 5.05
C GLY A 158 -12.92 23.71 4.82
N GLN A 159 -13.92 22.89 5.13
CA GLN A 159 -13.94 21.43 5.08
C GLN A 159 -13.45 20.85 3.74
N LEU A 160 -12.54 19.88 3.79
CA LEU A 160 -12.12 19.08 2.64
C LEU A 160 -13.12 17.94 2.41
N SER A 161 -13.97 18.08 1.39
CA SER A 161 -14.76 16.99 0.84
C SER A 161 -13.86 16.05 0.02
N LEU A 162 -13.69 14.83 0.52
CA LEU A 162 -12.92 13.77 -0.11
C LEU A 162 -13.80 13.02 -1.10
N GLN A 163 -13.91 13.51 -2.33
CA GLN A 163 -14.48 12.71 -3.42
C GLN A 163 -13.74 12.95 -4.75
N GLN A 164 -13.53 11.83 -5.45
CA GLN A 164 -13.22 11.67 -6.87
C GLN A 164 -11.72 11.60 -7.27
N ARG A 165 -11.22 10.36 -7.42
CA ARG A 165 -11.07 9.70 -8.75
C ARG A 165 -10.32 8.36 -8.62
N ALA A 166 -11.06 7.26 -8.78
CA ALA A 166 -10.53 6.04 -9.37
C ALA A 166 -11.39 5.75 -10.62
N ARG A 167 -10.80 5.91 -11.80
CA ARG A 167 -11.35 5.37 -13.05
C ARG A 167 -10.32 4.38 -13.58
N THR A 168 -10.64 3.10 -13.45
CA THR A 168 -10.08 2.05 -14.30
C THR A 168 -11.25 1.31 -14.92
N ASN A 169 -11.26 1.31 -16.25
CA ASN A 169 -12.19 0.58 -17.11
C ASN A 169 -12.26 -0.90 -16.71
N CYS A 170 -13.47 -1.38 -16.42
CA CYS A 170 -13.84 -2.78 -16.53
C CYS A 170 -15.22 -2.80 -17.21
N ASP A 171 -15.28 -3.39 -18.40
CA ASP A 171 -16.50 -3.54 -19.19
C ASP A 171 -17.55 -4.37 -18.42
N GLY A 172 -18.71 -3.76 -18.20
CA GLY A 172 -19.86 -4.36 -17.53
C GLY A 172 -21.10 -4.27 -18.42
N ILE A 173 -21.59 -5.44 -18.81
CA ILE A 173 -22.80 -5.70 -19.59
C ILE A 173 -24.01 -4.96 -18.98
N ARG A 174 -24.70 -4.12 -19.76
CA ARG A 174 -25.99 -3.51 -19.38
C ARG A 174 -27.13 -4.50 -19.63
N VAL A 175 -27.77 -4.98 -18.57
CA VAL A 175 -29.14 -5.50 -18.63
C VAL A 175 -30.06 -4.44 -18.03
N ARG A 176 -31.14 -4.12 -18.75
CA ARG A 176 -32.14 -3.10 -18.41
C ARG A 176 -33.30 -3.78 -17.67
N PRO A 177 -33.77 -3.31 -16.51
CA PRO A 177 -35.04 -3.76 -15.98
C PRO A 177 -36.17 -2.79 -16.37
N GLU A 178 -37.29 -3.38 -16.76
CA GLU A 178 -38.57 -2.72 -16.99
C GLU A 178 -39.24 -2.32 -15.67
N ALA A 179 -40.02 -1.25 -15.73
CA ALA A 179 -40.75 -0.67 -14.62
C ALA A 179 -41.98 -1.51 -14.25
N ALA A 180 -42.21 -1.70 -12.95
CA ALA A 180 -43.53 -2.04 -12.41
C ALA A 180 -43.79 -1.20 -11.16
N THR A 181 -44.79 -0.34 -11.27
CA THR A 181 -45.47 0.42 -10.23
C THR A 181 -46.37 -0.48 -9.38
N SER A 182 -46.33 -0.33 -8.05
CA SER A 182 -47.51 -0.15 -7.20
C SER A 182 -47.10 0.12 -5.76
N GLY A 183 -47.81 1.05 -5.12
CA GLY A 183 -47.52 1.52 -3.76
C GLY A 183 -48.16 0.67 -2.67
N ALA A 184 -47.66 0.85 -1.45
CA ALA A 184 -48.42 0.64 -0.23
C ALA A 184 -47.79 1.49 0.87
N GLN A 185 -48.59 2.38 1.44
CA GLN A 185 -48.29 3.11 2.67
C GLN A 185 -48.30 2.12 3.84
N GLY A 186 -47.24 2.13 4.65
CA GLY A 186 -47.09 1.23 5.79
C GLY A 186 -46.26 1.90 6.89
N THR A 187 -46.98 2.25 7.94
CA THR A 187 -46.63 2.74 9.27
C THR A 187 -45.25 2.30 9.81
N MET A 188 -44.49 3.26 10.34
CA MET A 188 -43.25 3.03 11.08
C MET A 188 -43.53 2.32 12.41
N PRO A 189 -42.76 1.28 12.79
CA PRO A 189 -42.62 0.90 14.19
C PRO A 189 -41.32 1.49 14.76
N GLU A 190 -41.51 2.16 15.88
CA GLU A 190 -40.53 2.66 16.82
C GLU A 190 -39.63 1.50 17.32
N GLN A 191 -38.33 1.54 17.02
CA GLN A 191 -37.37 0.58 17.54
C GLN A 191 -37.01 0.94 18.98
N THR A 192 -37.66 0.25 19.92
CA THR A 192 -37.32 0.23 21.34
C THR A 192 -35.92 -0.36 21.54
N CYS A 193 -35.01 0.43 22.11
CA CYS A 193 -33.72 -0.04 22.61
C CYS A 193 -33.93 -1.06 23.74
N ALA A 194 -33.61 -2.32 23.49
CA ALA A 194 -33.45 -3.32 24.54
C ALA A 194 -32.07 -3.16 25.20
N GLN A 195 -32.03 -2.91 26.51
CA GLN A 195 -30.81 -2.92 27.31
C GLN A 195 -30.30 -4.36 27.51
N PRO A 196 -29.00 -4.65 27.41
CA PRO A 196 -28.44 -5.93 27.84
C PRO A 196 -28.20 -5.94 29.37
N PRO A 197 -28.19 -7.14 30.00
CA PRO A 197 -28.13 -7.28 31.45
C PRO A 197 -26.74 -6.99 31.99
N SER A 198 -26.71 -6.28 33.11
CA SER A 198 -25.56 -5.97 33.95
C SER A 198 -25.03 -7.22 34.67
N ALA A 199 -23.79 -7.61 34.40
CA ALA A 199 -22.92 -8.28 35.38
C ALA A 199 -21.49 -8.41 34.82
N LEU A 200 -20.51 -8.08 35.67
CA LEU A 200 -19.03 -8.07 35.48
C LEU A 200 -18.44 -6.79 34.91
N GLU A 201 -18.65 -5.70 35.66
CA GLU A 201 -17.83 -4.50 35.65
C GLU A 201 -16.51 -4.78 36.40
N ASP A 202 -15.45 -5.04 35.65
CA ASP A 202 -14.06 -4.69 35.98
C ASP A 202 -13.28 -4.61 34.66
N ALA A 203 -13.82 -3.84 33.72
CA ALA A 203 -13.17 -3.52 32.46
C ALA A 203 -12.60 -2.11 32.58
N ILE A 204 -11.31 -1.98 32.29
CA ILE A 204 -10.57 -0.73 32.14
C ILE A 204 -11.50 0.33 31.53
N ALA A 205 -11.96 1.27 32.35
CA ALA A 205 -12.87 2.31 31.92
C ALA A 205 -12.11 3.23 30.96
N LEU A 206 -12.13 2.92 29.67
CA LEU A 206 -12.08 3.97 28.67
C LEU A 206 -13.17 4.98 29.08
N PRO A 207 -12.87 6.28 29.20
CA PRO A 207 -13.88 7.28 29.48
C PRO A 207 -15.13 7.01 28.61
N HIS A 208 -16.32 6.96 29.22
CA HIS A 208 -17.57 6.59 28.54
C HIS A 208 -17.79 7.34 27.21
N ASP A 209 -17.23 8.54 27.08
CA ASP A 209 -17.26 9.37 25.89
C ASP A 209 -16.54 8.76 24.67
N LEU A 210 -15.52 7.91 24.87
CA LEU A 210 -14.76 7.29 23.78
C LEU A 210 -15.47 6.09 23.17
N ALA A 211 -16.28 5.37 23.96
CA ALA A 211 -17.09 4.25 23.45
C ALA A 211 -18.13 4.75 22.44
N ALA A 212 -18.69 5.95 22.64
CA ALA A 212 -19.62 6.57 21.71
C ALA A 212 -18.94 7.04 20.40
N ILE A 213 -17.67 7.47 20.46
CA ILE A 213 -16.93 8.00 19.31
C ILE A 213 -16.27 6.89 18.48
N PHE A 214 -15.73 5.86 19.13
CA PHE A 214 -14.98 4.77 18.47
C PHE A 214 -15.74 3.43 18.41
N GLY A 215 -16.92 3.33 19.01
CA GLY A 215 -17.66 2.07 19.16
C GLY A 215 -18.51 1.64 17.96
N CYS A 216 -18.75 2.51 16.99
CA CYS A 216 -19.62 2.20 15.85
C CYS A 216 -18.82 2.15 14.54
N ARG A 217 -18.01 1.09 14.36
CA ARG A 217 -17.77 0.63 13.00
C ARG A 217 -19.09 0.01 12.50
N PRO A 218 -19.74 0.56 11.47
CA PRO A 218 -20.95 -0.05 10.94
C PRO A 218 -20.58 -1.43 10.38
N PRO A 219 -21.14 -2.53 10.91
CA PRO A 219 -20.86 -3.86 10.41
C PRO A 219 -21.36 -3.98 8.96
N LEU A 220 -20.65 -4.74 8.15
CA LEU A 220 -21.17 -5.14 6.85
C LEU A 220 -22.39 -6.07 7.03
N PRO A 221 -23.29 -6.19 6.03
CA PRO A 221 -24.54 -6.94 6.17
C PRO A 221 -24.40 -8.39 6.65
N ASP A 222 -23.27 -9.04 6.37
CA ASP A 222 -22.99 -10.44 6.70
C ASP A 222 -22.00 -10.59 7.88
N GLU A 223 -21.75 -9.52 8.62
CA GLU A 223 -20.73 -9.48 9.66
C GLU A 223 -21.33 -9.76 11.05
N ALA A 224 -20.69 -10.65 11.82
CA ALA A 224 -21.06 -10.92 13.21
C ALA A 224 -20.45 -9.86 14.14
N PRO A 225 -21.22 -8.89 14.65
CA PRO A 225 -20.70 -7.81 15.50
C PRO A 225 -20.04 -8.35 16.78
N GLU A 226 -20.46 -9.52 17.26
CA GLU A 226 -19.93 -10.18 18.46
C GLU A 226 -18.46 -10.59 18.29
N ALA A 227 -18.05 -10.97 17.08
CA ALA A 227 -16.68 -11.38 16.79
C ALA A 227 -15.73 -10.18 16.82
N TYR A 228 -16.18 -9.04 16.27
CA TYR A 228 -15.45 -7.77 16.35
C TYR A 228 -15.26 -7.33 17.81
N HIS A 229 -16.34 -7.30 18.59
CA HIS A 229 -16.26 -6.91 20.00
C HIS A 229 -15.40 -7.87 20.83
N SER A 230 -15.37 -9.16 20.49
CA SER A 230 -14.48 -10.13 21.14
C SER A 230 -13.01 -9.85 20.83
N LEU A 231 -12.68 -9.54 19.57
CA LEU A 231 -11.32 -9.11 19.20
C LEU A 231 -10.92 -7.81 19.91
N GLN A 232 -11.83 -6.82 19.93
CA GLN A 232 -11.63 -5.54 20.58
C GLN A 232 -11.30 -5.73 22.07
N ARG A 233 -12.11 -6.53 22.80
CA ARG A 233 -11.87 -6.82 24.22
C ARG A 233 -10.49 -7.43 24.47
N VAL A 234 -10.11 -8.44 23.66
CA VAL A 234 -8.81 -9.10 23.80
C VAL A 234 -7.67 -8.10 23.59
N ILE A 235 -7.69 -7.36 22.47
CA ILE A 235 -6.63 -6.38 22.15
C ILE A 235 -6.55 -5.26 23.20
N LEU A 236 -7.67 -4.68 23.61
CA LEU A 236 -7.67 -3.61 24.60
C LEU A 236 -7.19 -4.10 25.98
N SER A 237 -7.54 -5.34 26.36
CA SER A 237 -7.08 -5.94 27.62
C SER A 237 -5.57 -6.16 27.67
N GLU A 238 -4.95 -6.45 26.53
CA GLU A 238 -3.50 -6.60 26.37
C GLU A 238 -2.79 -5.24 26.29
N LEU A 239 -3.32 -4.30 25.51
CA LEU A 239 -2.68 -3.00 25.30
C LEU A 239 -2.74 -2.11 26.55
N LYS A 240 -3.83 -2.16 27.31
CA LYS A 240 -4.09 -1.34 28.50
C LYS A 240 -3.72 0.13 28.28
N PRO A 241 -4.44 0.86 27.39
CA PRO A 241 -4.10 2.25 27.07
C PRO A 241 -4.17 3.12 28.33
N ALA A 242 -3.12 3.90 28.58
CA ALA A 242 -2.98 4.70 29.80
C ALA A 242 -3.58 6.11 29.68
N ASP A 243 -3.69 6.62 28.45
CA ASP A 243 -4.22 7.94 28.16
C ASP A 243 -5.08 7.95 26.89
N PHE A 244 -5.67 9.11 26.61
CA PHE A 244 -6.55 9.32 25.47
C PHE A 244 -5.86 9.04 24.12
N ILE A 245 -4.58 9.38 23.96
CA ILE A 245 -3.85 9.16 22.72
C ILE A 245 -3.61 7.67 22.50
N GLU A 246 -3.21 6.95 23.55
CA GLU A 246 -3.09 5.50 23.49
C GLU A 246 -4.44 4.81 23.25
N ALA A 247 -5.55 5.36 23.74
CA ALA A 247 -6.89 4.83 23.50
C ALA A 247 -7.31 4.96 22.02
N ILE A 248 -6.98 6.09 21.37
CA ILE A 248 -7.18 6.27 19.91
C ILE A 248 -6.38 5.22 19.15
N TRP A 249 -5.08 5.10 19.45
CA TRP A 249 -4.20 4.16 18.76
C TRP A 249 -4.63 2.71 18.98
N ALA A 250 -5.08 2.37 20.18
CA ALA A 250 -5.58 1.04 20.50
C ALA A 250 -6.83 0.68 19.69
N ASN A 251 -7.78 1.60 19.54
CA ASN A 251 -8.95 1.39 18.68
C ASN A 251 -8.55 1.25 17.20
N GLU A 252 -7.68 2.12 16.68
CA GLU A 252 -7.16 1.99 15.31
C GLU A 252 -6.44 0.63 15.09
N ILE A 253 -5.71 0.13 16.08
CA ILE A 253 -5.07 -1.19 16.01
C ILE A 253 -6.12 -2.31 15.89
N VAL A 254 -7.23 -2.22 16.63
CA VAL A 254 -8.36 -3.16 16.52
C VAL A 254 -8.94 -3.10 15.11
N ASP A 255 -9.26 -1.90 14.62
CA ASP A 255 -9.84 -1.69 13.30
C ASP A 255 -8.96 -2.19 12.16
N LEU A 256 -7.66 -1.91 12.22
CA LEU A 256 -6.68 -2.36 11.23
C LEU A 256 -6.51 -3.88 11.25
N THR A 257 -6.58 -4.49 12.44
CA THR A 257 -6.54 -5.96 12.58
C THR A 257 -7.77 -6.59 11.96
N TRP A 258 -8.94 -6.02 12.22
CA TRP A 258 -10.21 -6.47 11.67
C TRP A 258 -10.30 -6.27 10.16
N GLU A 259 -9.88 -5.10 9.65
CA GLU A 259 -9.81 -4.81 8.22
C GLU A 259 -8.92 -5.83 7.50
N ALA A 260 -7.76 -6.18 8.06
CA ALA A 260 -6.89 -7.19 7.48
C ALA A 260 -7.53 -8.59 7.44
N LEU A 261 -8.31 -8.98 8.45
CA LEU A 261 -9.07 -10.24 8.44
C LEU A 261 -10.13 -10.25 7.35
N HIS A 262 -10.91 -9.16 7.27
CA HIS A 262 -11.96 -9.00 6.27
C HIS A 262 -11.40 -9.03 4.84
N LEU A 263 -10.28 -8.35 4.59
CA LEU A 263 -9.62 -8.36 3.29
C LEU A 263 -9.12 -9.77 2.90
N ARG A 264 -8.66 -10.58 3.86
CA ARG A 264 -8.27 -11.99 3.59
C ARG A 264 -9.47 -12.84 3.22
N GLN A 265 -10.62 -12.62 3.86
CA GLN A 265 -11.86 -13.28 3.51
C GLN A 265 -12.33 -12.85 2.11
N ALA A 266 -12.33 -11.54 1.82
CA ALA A 266 -12.67 -11.00 0.50
C ALA A 266 -11.77 -11.57 -0.60
N ARG A 267 -10.45 -11.68 -0.37
CA ARG A 267 -9.51 -12.32 -1.31
C ARG A 267 -9.93 -13.74 -1.66
N THR A 268 -10.36 -14.52 -0.66
CA THR A 268 -10.82 -15.89 -0.85
C THR A 268 -12.11 -15.92 -1.66
N GLN A 269 -13.05 -15.02 -1.36
CA GLN A 269 -14.33 -14.93 -2.08
C GLN A 269 -14.18 -14.50 -3.54
N ILE A 270 -13.29 -13.54 -3.83
CA ILE A 270 -12.95 -13.15 -5.21
C ILE A 270 -12.48 -14.37 -6.01
N LEU A 271 -11.60 -15.19 -5.42
CA LEU A 271 -11.11 -16.41 -6.07
C LEU A 271 -12.24 -17.43 -6.26
N VAL A 272 -13.09 -17.63 -5.25
CA VAL A 272 -14.23 -18.57 -5.33
C VAL A 272 -15.22 -18.15 -6.42
N GLN A 273 -15.59 -16.88 -6.49
CA GLN A 273 -16.50 -16.35 -7.52
C GLN A 273 -15.91 -16.48 -8.92
N ALA A 274 -14.59 -16.28 -9.07
CA ALA A 274 -13.90 -16.43 -10.35
C ALA A 274 -13.85 -17.87 -10.88
N ARG A 275 -14.11 -18.89 -10.04
CA ARG A 275 -14.13 -20.28 -10.47
C ARG A 275 -15.18 -20.55 -11.56
N LEU A 276 -16.30 -19.84 -11.56
CA LEU A 276 -17.34 -20.00 -12.59
C LEU A 276 -16.76 -19.67 -13.97
N ALA A 277 -16.22 -18.46 -14.10
CA ALA A 277 -15.62 -17.98 -15.33
C ALA A 277 -14.42 -18.85 -15.74
N ALA A 278 -13.63 -19.34 -14.76
CA ALA A 278 -12.52 -20.24 -15.01
C ALA A 278 -12.96 -21.56 -15.67
N VAL A 279 -14.00 -22.21 -15.14
CA VAL A 279 -14.55 -23.44 -15.74
C VAL A 279 -15.02 -23.17 -17.17
N GLN A 280 -15.81 -22.12 -17.37
CA GLN A 280 -16.30 -21.74 -18.72
C GLN A 280 -15.15 -21.55 -19.70
N HIS A 281 -14.09 -20.84 -19.31
CA HIS A 281 -12.92 -20.62 -20.14
C HIS A 281 -12.17 -21.90 -20.52
N LEU A 282 -12.08 -22.87 -19.61
CA LEU A 282 -11.32 -24.09 -19.83
C LEU A 282 -12.06 -25.12 -20.68
N ILE A 283 -13.38 -25.25 -20.51
CA ILE A 283 -14.17 -26.25 -21.25
C ILE A 283 -14.59 -25.76 -22.64
N LYS A 284 -14.72 -24.43 -22.84
CA LYS A 284 -15.22 -23.84 -24.08
C LYS A 284 -14.52 -24.36 -25.35
N PRO A 285 -13.17 -24.44 -25.42
CA PRO A 285 -12.51 -24.94 -26.62
C PRO A 285 -12.85 -26.40 -26.97
N VAL A 286 -13.04 -27.27 -25.97
CA VAL A 286 -13.37 -28.69 -26.18
C VAL A 286 -14.80 -28.84 -26.69
N VAL A 287 -15.73 -28.13 -26.05
CA VAL A 287 -17.15 -28.12 -26.45
C VAL A 287 -17.31 -27.59 -27.87
N GLU A 288 -16.53 -26.57 -28.25
CA GLU A 288 -16.51 -26.05 -29.62
C GLU A 288 -15.98 -27.07 -30.64
N ILE A 289 -14.93 -27.82 -30.30
CA ILE A 289 -14.39 -28.90 -31.14
C ILE A 289 -15.41 -30.04 -31.31
N HIS A 290 -16.07 -30.47 -30.22
CA HIS A 290 -17.10 -31.52 -30.28
C HIS A 290 -18.28 -31.10 -31.16
N ARG A 291 -18.72 -29.85 -31.03
CA ARG A 291 -19.77 -29.27 -31.89
C ARG A 291 -19.38 -29.27 -33.37
N GLN A 292 -18.15 -28.88 -33.70
CA GLN A 292 -17.66 -28.84 -35.08
C GLN A 292 -17.53 -30.24 -35.71
N ARG A 293 -17.25 -31.26 -34.90
CA ARG A 293 -17.10 -32.66 -35.35
C ARG A 293 -18.43 -33.41 -35.48
N GLY A 294 -19.56 -32.77 -35.20
CA GLY A 294 -20.87 -33.43 -35.25
C GLY A 294 -21.04 -34.55 -34.23
N VAL A 295 -20.22 -34.54 -33.17
CA VAL A 295 -20.39 -35.47 -32.04
C VAL A 295 -21.54 -34.91 -31.22
N GLU A 296 -22.77 -35.33 -31.52
CA GLU A 296 -23.93 -35.07 -30.67
C GLU A 296 -23.73 -35.80 -29.34
N SER A 297 -23.07 -35.14 -28.39
CA SER A 297 -23.15 -35.55 -27.00
C SER A 297 -24.58 -35.26 -26.55
N SER A 298 -25.35 -36.33 -26.35
CA SER A 298 -26.71 -36.31 -25.79
C SER A 298 -26.77 -35.41 -24.56
N GLY A 299 -27.27 -34.19 -24.75
CA GLY A 299 -27.23 -33.11 -23.74
C GLY A 299 -26.45 -31.91 -24.26
N GLY A 300 -27.07 -31.13 -25.16
CA GLY A 300 -26.53 -29.88 -25.71
C GLY A 300 -26.40 -28.74 -24.67
N SER A 301 -25.95 -29.04 -23.46
CA SER A 301 -25.78 -28.09 -22.38
C SER A 301 -24.71 -27.07 -22.78
N SER A 302 -25.11 -25.80 -22.76
CA SER A 302 -24.20 -24.67 -22.96
C SER A 302 -23.03 -24.75 -21.96
N THR A 303 -21.86 -24.22 -22.34
CA THR A 303 -20.70 -24.08 -21.43
C THR A 303 -21.09 -23.39 -20.13
N SER A 304 -22.02 -22.44 -20.20
CA SER A 304 -22.53 -21.73 -19.04
C SER A 304 -23.36 -22.63 -18.13
N CYS A 305 -24.18 -23.53 -18.69
CA CYS A 305 -24.99 -24.48 -17.94
C CYS A 305 -24.10 -25.51 -17.21
N LEU A 306 -23.10 -26.06 -17.90
CA LEU A 306 -22.12 -26.97 -17.29
C LEU A 306 -21.35 -26.30 -16.15
N ALA A 307 -20.92 -25.05 -16.33
CA ALA A 307 -20.20 -24.32 -15.29
C ALA A 307 -21.08 -23.99 -14.08
N LEU A 308 -22.37 -23.66 -14.30
CA LEU A 308 -23.32 -23.41 -13.22
C LEU A 308 -23.61 -24.71 -12.42
N GLY A 309 -23.88 -25.82 -13.12
CA GLY A 309 -24.08 -27.13 -12.49
C GLY A 309 -22.86 -27.59 -11.69
N TRP A 310 -21.67 -27.31 -12.21
CA TRP A 310 -20.42 -27.60 -11.49
C TRP A 310 -20.30 -26.80 -10.19
N ILE A 311 -20.67 -25.51 -10.18
CA ILE A 311 -20.67 -24.68 -8.97
C ILE A 311 -21.73 -25.13 -7.97
N SER A 312 -22.92 -25.51 -8.44
CA SER A 312 -24.00 -25.96 -7.56
C SER A 312 -23.76 -27.34 -6.95
N GLY A 313 -22.69 -28.04 -7.35
CA GLY A 313 -22.37 -29.36 -6.80
C GLY A 313 -23.09 -30.52 -7.48
N ALA A 314 -23.64 -30.32 -8.68
CA ALA A 314 -24.39 -31.37 -9.37
C ALA A 314 -23.44 -32.45 -9.91
N GLU A 315 -23.63 -33.70 -9.49
CA GLU A 315 -22.69 -34.79 -9.75
C GLU A 315 -22.46 -35.05 -11.24
N HIS A 316 -23.54 -34.97 -12.05
CA HIS A 316 -23.47 -35.21 -13.48
C HIS A 316 -22.61 -34.16 -14.20
N GLU A 317 -22.86 -32.88 -13.93
CA GLU A 317 -22.11 -31.76 -14.51
C GLU A 317 -20.67 -31.73 -13.98
N GLN A 318 -20.44 -32.12 -12.73
CA GLN A 318 -19.08 -32.27 -12.20
C GLN A 318 -18.29 -33.36 -12.92
N ALA A 319 -18.90 -34.53 -13.14
CA ALA A 319 -18.29 -35.62 -13.89
C ALA A 319 -18.00 -35.19 -15.33
N GLN A 320 -18.94 -34.52 -15.99
CA GLN A 320 -18.79 -34.06 -17.37
C GLN A 320 -17.70 -32.98 -17.52
N VAL A 321 -17.63 -32.00 -16.61
CA VAL A 321 -16.55 -31.01 -16.60
C VAL A 321 -15.20 -31.68 -16.37
N ASN A 322 -15.11 -32.63 -15.44
CA ASN A 322 -13.87 -33.37 -15.20
C ASN A 322 -13.42 -34.17 -16.43
N GLN A 323 -14.34 -34.81 -17.15
CA GLN A 323 -14.05 -35.51 -18.40
C GLN A 323 -13.51 -34.55 -19.47
N LEU A 324 -14.18 -33.42 -19.69
CA LEU A 324 -13.75 -32.40 -20.67
C LEU A 324 -12.38 -31.81 -20.34
N LEU A 325 -12.04 -31.68 -19.05
CA LEU A 325 -10.71 -31.25 -18.62
C LEU A 325 -9.65 -32.33 -18.86
N GLN A 326 -9.97 -33.60 -18.59
CA GLN A 326 -9.06 -34.73 -18.79
C GLN A 326 -8.69 -34.94 -20.25
N GLU A 327 -9.59 -34.68 -21.20
CA GLU A 327 -9.29 -34.72 -22.65
C GLU A 327 -8.16 -33.75 -23.05
N ARG A 328 -7.93 -32.71 -22.22
CA ARG A 328 -6.83 -31.74 -22.39
C ARG A 328 -5.65 -32.00 -21.45
N GLY A 329 -5.67 -33.08 -20.67
CA GLY A 329 -4.69 -33.35 -19.61
C GLY A 329 -4.74 -32.35 -18.45
N LEU A 330 -5.88 -31.68 -18.25
CA LEU A 330 -6.09 -30.70 -17.19
C LEU A 330 -6.77 -31.33 -15.98
N THR A 331 -6.45 -30.81 -14.79
CA THR A 331 -7.04 -31.23 -13.52
C THR A 331 -7.81 -30.08 -12.86
N SER A 332 -8.46 -30.34 -11.72
CA SER A 332 -9.13 -29.31 -10.91
C SER A 332 -8.20 -28.16 -10.51
N LEU A 333 -6.89 -28.41 -10.37
CA LEU A 333 -5.89 -27.38 -10.11
C LEU A 333 -5.83 -26.33 -11.23
N ALA A 334 -6.07 -26.73 -12.48
CA ALA A 334 -6.12 -25.81 -13.61
C ALA A 334 -7.26 -24.80 -13.49
N ILE A 335 -8.38 -25.19 -12.86
CA ILE A 335 -9.51 -24.29 -12.58
C ILE A 335 -9.07 -23.21 -11.60
N SER A 336 -8.42 -23.59 -10.50
CA SER A 336 -7.90 -22.65 -9.49
C SER A 336 -6.85 -21.71 -10.08
N ALA A 337 -5.92 -22.25 -10.89
CA ALA A 337 -4.91 -21.46 -11.57
C ALA A 337 -5.54 -20.47 -12.58
N LYS A 338 -6.56 -20.91 -13.32
CA LYS A 338 -7.28 -20.04 -14.25
C LYS A 338 -8.10 -18.98 -13.53
N ALA A 339 -8.75 -19.32 -12.42
CA ALA A 339 -9.47 -18.36 -11.58
C ALA A 339 -8.52 -17.27 -11.05
N LEU A 340 -7.35 -17.67 -10.54
CA LEU A 340 -6.30 -16.75 -10.11
C LEU A 340 -5.80 -15.86 -11.25
N GLN A 341 -5.58 -16.43 -12.44
CA GLN A 341 -5.16 -15.65 -13.61
C GLN A 341 -6.19 -14.58 -13.99
N LEU A 342 -7.49 -14.88 -13.87
CA LEU A 342 -8.56 -13.94 -14.20
C LEU A 342 -8.68 -12.80 -13.19
N THR A 343 -8.35 -13.03 -11.92
CA THR A 343 -8.51 -12.04 -10.83
C THR A 343 -7.18 -11.54 -10.25
N LEU A 344 -6.07 -11.76 -10.94
CA LEU A 344 -4.73 -11.47 -10.42
C LEU A 344 -4.60 -10.01 -9.97
N CYS A 345 -5.04 -9.06 -10.79
CA CYS A 345 -4.98 -7.63 -10.47
C CYS A 345 -5.80 -7.27 -9.22
N ASP A 346 -6.97 -7.88 -9.03
CA ASP A 346 -7.81 -7.61 -7.86
C ASP A 346 -7.19 -8.21 -6.59
N ILE A 347 -6.66 -9.43 -6.68
CA ILE A 347 -5.97 -10.10 -5.57
C ILE A 347 -4.73 -9.32 -5.15
N GLU A 348 -3.91 -8.87 -6.10
CA GLU A 348 -2.72 -8.04 -5.80
C GLU A 348 -3.11 -6.74 -5.08
N ARG A 349 -4.21 -6.09 -5.50
CA ARG A 349 -4.71 -4.89 -4.81
C ARG A 349 -5.15 -5.18 -3.39
N VAL A 350 -5.86 -6.29 -3.17
CA VAL A 350 -6.28 -6.72 -1.82
C VAL A 350 -5.06 -7.05 -0.95
N ASP A 351 -4.06 -7.74 -1.48
CA ASP A 351 -2.83 -8.06 -0.73
C ASP A 351 -2.02 -6.81 -0.38
N LEU A 352 -2.00 -5.79 -1.25
CA LEU A 352 -1.43 -4.48 -0.95
C LEU A 352 -2.19 -3.77 0.18
N MET A 353 -3.53 -3.83 0.17
CA MET A 353 -4.35 -3.26 1.25
C MET A 353 -4.10 -3.97 2.59
N ILE A 354 -4.00 -5.30 2.60
CA ILE A 354 -3.64 -6.08 3.79
C ILE A 354 -2.26 -5.65 4.32
N THR A 355 -1.30 -5.51 3.42
CA THR A 355 0.07 -5.08 3.76
C THR A 355 0.07 -3.68 4.37
N SER A 356 -0.69 -2.75 3.79
CA SER A 356 -0.86 -1.38 4.31
C SER A 356 -1.47 -1.39 5.71
N ALA A 357 -2.54 -2.17 5.93
CA ALA A 357 -3.19 -2.29 7.24
C ALA A 357 -2.22 -2.81 8.32
N HIS A 358 -1.45 -3.87 8.01
CA HIS A 358 -0.43 -4.39 8.92
C HIS A 358 0.67 -3.36 9.21
N GLN A 359 1.17 -2.65 8.20
CA GLN A 359 2.22 -1.64 8.37
C GLN A 359 1.78 -0.49 9.27
N ARG A 360 0.53 -0.01 9.10
CA ARG A 360 -0.07 1.02 9.95
C ARG A 360 -0.19 0.52 11.39
N ARG A 361 -0.72 -0.69 11.60
CA ARG A 361 -0.86 -1.31 12.92
C ARG A 361 0.48 -1.42 13.64
N ASP A 362 1.49 -1.97 12.95
CA ASP A 362 2.81 -2.15 13.52
C ASP A 362 3.49 -0.79 13.78
N GLY A 363 3.17 0.23 12.99
CA GLY A 363 3.55 1.63 13.24
C GLY A 363 3.00 2.17 14.55
N LEU A 364 1.68 2.03 14.76
CA LEU A 364 1.02 2.48 15.98
C LEU A 364 1.56 1.75 17.23
N LEU A 365 1.79 0.44 17.14
CA LEU A 365 2.39 -0.33 18.24
C LEU A 365 3.79 0.19 18.59
N ARG A 366 4.62 0.54 17.60
CA ARG A 366 5.95 1.14 17.85
C ARG A 366 5.84 2.50 18.51
N GLU A 367 4.91 3.35 18.08
CA GLU A 367 4.71 4.67 18.69
C GLU A 367 4.19 4.58 20.13
N MET A 368 3.29 3.63 20.43
CA MET A 368 2.89 3.32 21.81
C MET A 368 4.08 2.94 22.68
N VAL A 369 4.91 1.99 22.22
CA VAL A 369 6.10 1.56 22.96
C VAL A 369 7.07 2.72 23.17
N ARG A 370 7.29 3.56 22.15
CA ARG A 370 8.15 4.74 22.22
C ARG A 370 7.64 5.74 23.27
N LYS A 371 6.36 6.12 23.20
CA LYS A 371 5.71 7.05 24.14
C LYS A 371 5.84 6.57 25.59
N ARG A 372 5.62 5.27 25.83
CA ARG A 372 5.74 4.67 27.16
C ARG A 372 7.18 4.67 27.67
N ALA A 373 8.15 4.39 26.80
CA ALA A 373 9.57 4.44 27.15
C ALA A 373 10.01 5.87 27.52
N ASP A 374 9.58 6.87 26.75
CA ASP A 374 9.87 8.28 27.01
C ASP A 374 9.27 8.71 28.34
N ALA A 375 8.00 8.38 28.62
CA ALA A 375 7.38 8.67 29.91
C ALA A 375 8.12 8.02 31.10
N ALA A 376 8.63 6.80 30.92
CA ALA A 376 9.41 6.10 31.95
C ALA A 376 10.80 6.71 32.15
N LEU A 377 11.42 7.30 31.12
CA LEU A 377 12.67 8.06 31.23
C LEU A 377 12.45 9.38 31.97
N HIS A 378 11.40 10.13 31.61
CA HIS A 378 11.06 11.40 32.28
C HIS A 378 10.83 11.19 33.78
N ARG A 379 10.05 10.17 34.17
CA ARG A 379 9.81 9.84 35.59
C ARG A 379 11.09 9.50 36.36
N ARG A 380 12.08 8.87 35.72
CA ARG A 380 13.37 8.55 36.35
C ARG A 380 14.26 9.78 36.52
N GLY A 381 14.21 10.72 35.58
CA GLY A 381 14.96 11.97 35.65
C GLY A 381 14.36 13.01 36.60
N THR A 382 13.10 12.87 37.02
CA THR A 382 12.46 13.76 38.03
C THR A 382 12.64 13.29 39.47
N LEU A 383 13.07 12.03 39.67
CA LEU A 383 13.28 11.42 40.99
C LEU A 383 14.76 11.42 41.42
N ALA A 384 15.66 11.92 40.56
CA ALA A 384 17.07 12.16 40.83
C ALA A 384 17.31 13.66 40.91
#